data_AF-A0A9X0TWD4-F1
#
_entry.id   AF-A0A9X0TWD4-F1
#
_cell.length_a   1.000
_cell.length_b   1.000
_cell.length_c   1.000
_cell.angle_alpha   90.00
_cell.angle_beta   90.00
_cell.angle_gamma   90.00
#
_symmetry.space_group_name_H-M   'P 1'
#
loop_
_entity.id
_entity.type
_entity.pdbx_description
1 polymer ?
#
loop_
_entity_poly.entity_id
_entity_poly.type
_entity_poly.pdbx_seq_one_letter_code
_entity_poly.pdbx_strand_id
1 'polypeptide(L)'
;MLSVIRIITMNTTYSLIVIAALSLLSFSSVAKTITAVGSTIGSAEKEISLQAEKQGKSYEILGVLFKNRVYMIAKLTPVSKNNAS
;
A
#
# COMPACT_ATOMS: atom_id res chain seq x y z
N MET A 1 -24.62 13.44 42.53
CA MET A 1 -24.84 12.48 41.42
C MET A 1 -24.78 13.12 40.03
N LEU A 2 -25.16 14.39 39.85
CA LEU A 2 -25.15 15.07 38.54
C LEU A 2 -23.75 15.44 38.02
N SER A 3 -22.78 15.76 38.90
CA SER A 3 -21.41 16.11 38.49
C SER A 3 -20.59 14.94 37.95
N VAL A 4 -20.85 13.72 38.42
CA VAL A 4 -20.11 12.52 37.97
C VAL A 4 -20.52 12.13 36.55
N ILE A 5 -21.81 12.25 36.22
CA ILE A 5 -22.35 12.00 34.88
C ILE A 5 -21.70 12.95 33.85
N ARG A 6 -21.50 14.22 34.21
CA ARG A 6 -20.89 15.22 33.32
C ARG A 6 -19.40 14.95 33.05
N ILE A 7 -18.67 14.42 34.03
CA ILE A 7 -17.26 14.00 33.87
C ILE A 7 -17.17 12.76 32.97
N ILE A 8 -18.05 11.78 33.17
CA ILE A 8 -18.08 10.56 32.35
C ILE A 8 -18.40 10.90 30.88
N THR A 9 -19.42 11.74 30.62
CA THR A 9 -19.78 12.17 29.25
C THR A 9 -18.65 12.96 28.55
N MET A 10 -17.91 13.76 29.31
CA MET A 10 -16.76 14.49 28.77
C MET A 10 -15.64 13.52 28.39
N ASN A 11 -15.31 12.56 29.25
CA ASN A 11 -14.25 11.57 29.03
C ASN A 11 -14.56 10.58 27.89
N THR A 12 -15.83 10.20 27.70
CA THR A 12 -16.25 9.32 26.60
C THR A 12 -16.10 10.01 25.24
N THR A 13 -16.38 11.32 25.18
CA THR A 13 -16.24 12.10 23.94
C THR A 13 -14.77 12.19 23.51
N TYR A 14 -13.87 12.48 24.46
CA TYR A 14 -12.43 12.47 24.20
C TYR A 14 -11.91 11.10 23.78
N SER A 15 -12.40 10.02 24.40
CA SER A 15 -12.00 8.65 24.05
C SER A 15 -12.42 8.29 22.61
N LEU A 16 -13.63 8.67 22.19
CA LEU A 16 -14.09 8.43 20.81
C LEU A 16 -13.26 9.19 19.77
N ILE A 17 -12.89 10.44 20.07
CA ILE A 17 -12.02 11.25 19.19
C ILE A 17 -10.65 10.58 19.03
N VAL A 18 -10.07 10.08 20.14
CA VAL A 18 -8.79 9.36 20.11
C VAL A 18 -8.87 8.06 19.32
N ILE A 19 -9.95 7.28 19.49
CA ILE A 19 -10.16 6.02 18.74
C ILE A 19 -10.33 6.29 17.24
N ALA A 20 -11.10 7.32 16.87
CA ALA A 20 -11.27 7.72 15.47
C ALA A 20 -9.94 8.18 14.84
N ALA A 21 -9.17 9.01 15.55
CA ALA A 21 -7.84 9.44 15.11
C ALA A 21 -6.86 8.26 14.94
N LEU A 22 -6.87 7.30 15.86
CA LEU A 22 -6.01 6.12 15.80
C LEU A 22 -6.39 5.16 14.65
N SER A 23 -7.69 5.06 14.34
CA SER A 23 -8.19 4.23 13.23
C SER A 23 -7.71 4.72 11.86
N LEU A 24 -7.52 6.04 11.71
CA LEU A 24 -6.99 6.66 10.49
C LEU A 24 -5.49 6.35 10.25
N LEU A 25 -4.75 5.97 11.30
CA LEU A 25 -3.35 5.58 11.20
C LEU A 25 -3.14 4.13 10.72
N SER A 26 -4.22 3.34 10.63
CA SER A 26 -4.14 1.88 10.38
C SER A 26 -4.38 1.48 8.92
N PHE A 27 -3.74 2.16 7.97
CA PHE A 27 -3.51 1.63 6.62
C PHE A 27 -2.02 1.38 6.42
N SER A 28 -1.55 0.29 7.03
CA SER A 28 -0.21 -0.24 6.77
C SER A 28 -0.05 -0.51 5.28
N SER A 29 0.89 0.18 4.65
CA SER A 29 1.29 0.05 3.24
C SER A 29 1.40 -1.42 2.83
N VAL A 30 0.36 -1.95 2.18
CA VAL A 30 0.41 -3.28 1.59
C VAL A 30 1.27 -3.17 0.32
N ALA A 31 2.33 -3.98 0.23
CA ALA A 31 3.15 -4.04 -0.97
C ALA A 31 2.27 -4.51 -2.14
N LYS A 32 2.01 -3.60 -3.08
CA LYS A 32 1.07 -3.84 -4.18
C LYS A 32 1.73 -4.73 -5.23
N THR A 33 1.16 -5.88 -5.51
CA THR A 33 1.61 -6.71 -6.63
C THR A 33 0.94 -6.24 -7.92
N ILE A 34 1.71 -6.16 -8.99
CA ILE A 34 1.22 -5.86 -10.33
C ILE A 34 1.47 -7.04 -11.25
N THR A 35 0.61 -7.18 -12.25
CA THR A 35 0.70 -8.22 -13.26
C THR A 35 0.74 -7.57 -14.63
N ALA A 36 1.69 -7.99 -15.46
CA ALA A 36 1.76 -7.58 -16.85
C ALA A 36 1.63 -8.78 -17.78
N VAL A 37 1.09 -8.52 -18.97
CA VAL A 37 0.97 -9.52 -20.03
C VAL A 37 1.64 -8.98 -21.27
N GLY A 38 2.53 -9.75 -21.86
CA GLY A 38 3.25 -9.39 -23.07
C GLY A 38 3.38 -10.55 -24.05
N SER A 39 3.67 -10.25 -25.31
CA SER A 39 4.00 -11.26 -26.31
C SER A 39 5.41 -11.84 -26.10
N THR A 40 6.28 -11.10 -25.41
CA THR A 40 7.65 -11.48 -25.05
C THR A 40 7.98 -11.06 -23.62
N ILE A 41 9.07 -11.58 -23.06
CA ILE A 41 9.57 -11.20 -21.73
C ILE A 41 9.79 -9.69 -21.66
N GLY A 42 10.53 -9.15 -22.62
CA GLY A 42 10.83 -7.72 -22.66
C GLY A 42 9.59 -6.83 -22.75
N SER A 43 8.55 -7.26 -23.48
CA SER A 43 7.28 -6.51 -23.50
C SER A 43 6.56 -6.54 -22.15
N ALA A 44 6.51 -7.70 -21.48
CA ALA A 44 5.89 -7.81 -20.16
C ALA A 44 6.66 -7.02 -19.10
N GLU A 45 7.99 -7.08 -19.14
CA GLU A 45 8.87 -6.36 -18.22
C GLU A 45 8.79 -4.85 -18.43
N LYS A 46 8.73 -4.38 -19.68
CA LYS A 46 8.54 -2.96 -20.00
C LYS A 46 7.25 -2.42 -19.39
N GLU A 47 6.16 -3.18 -19.48
CA GLU A 47 4.88 -2.82 -18.85
C GLU A 47 4.98 -2.75 -17.33
N ILE A 48 5.68 -3.70 -16.69
CA ILE A 48 5.93 -3.68 -15.25
C ILE A 48 6.74 -2.44 -14.85
N SER A 49 7.82 -2.16 -15.58
CA SER A 49 8.67 -1.00 -15.31
C SER A 49 7.90 0.31 -15.45
N LEU A 50 7.07 0.46 -16.49
CA LEU A 50 6.20 1.63 -16.66
C LEU A 50 5.19 1.77 -15.52
N GLN A 51 4.58 0.67 -15.07
CA GLN A 51 3.62 0.70 -13.96
C GLN A 51 4.28 1.02 -12.61
N ALA A 52 5.52 0.57 -12.41
CA ALA A 52 6.31 0.85 -11.22
C ALA A 52 6.74 2.32 -11.19
N GLU A 53 7.23 2.83 -12.32
CA GLU A 53 7.65 4.23 -12.49
C GLU A 53 6.47 5.20 -12.30
N LYS A 54 5.30 4.90 -12.90
CA LYS A 54 4.06 5.67 -12.68
C LYS A 54 3.66 5.75 -11.20
N GLN A 55 4.00 4.74 -10.42
CA GLN A 55 3.69 4.70 -8.99
C GLN A 55 4.84 5.23 -8.12
N GLY A 56 5.98 5.61 -8.71
CA GLY A 56 7.18 6.00 -7.98
C GLY A 56 7.71 4.88 -7.08
N LYS A 57 7.52 3.63 -7.49
CA LYS A 57 7.87 2.42 -6.74
C LYS A 57 8.94 1.63 -7.48
N SER A 58 9.79 0.95 -6.72
CA SER A 58 10.66 -0.08 -7.29
C SER A 58 9.82 -1.34 -7.52
N TYR A 59 10.32 -2.21 -8.40
CA TYR A 59 9.67 -3.47 -8.68
C TYR A 59 10.64 -4.63 -8.55
N GLU A 60 10.12 -5.76 -8.11
CA GLU A 60 10.84 -7.03 -8.05
C GLU A 60 9.96 -8.09 -8.73
N ILE A 61 10.50 -8.78 -9.74
CA ILE A 61 9.76 -9.82 -10.44
C ILE A 61 9.64 -11.03 -9.51
N LEU A 62 8.41 -11.40 -9.15
CA LEU A 62 8.12 -12.55 -8.29
C LEU A 62 8.03 -13.85 -9.09
N GLY A 63 7.59 -13.75 -10.35
CA GLY A 63 7.41 -14.93 -11.17
C GLY A 63 7.02 -14.59 -12.60
N VAL A 64 7.36 -15.51 -13.49
CA VAL A 64 7.05 -15.41 -14.91
C VAL A 64 6.44 -16.72 -15.36
N LEU A 65 5.29 -16.64 -16.03
CA LEU A 65 4.58 -17.78 -16.59
C LEU A 65 4.52 -17.64 -18.11
N PHE A 66 5.11 -18.60 -18.78
CA PHE A 66 5.14 -18.70 -20.24
C PHE A 66 4.11 -19.72 -20.70
N LYS A 67 3.09 -19.23 -21.40
CA LYS A 67 2.15 -20.08 -22.16
C LYS A 67 2.09 -19.55 -23.60
N ASN A 68 0.90 -19.24 -24.09
CA ASN A 68 0.68 -18.57 -25.37
C ASN A 68 1.04 -17.07 -25.33
N ARG A 69 1.21 -16.52 -24.12
CA ARG A 69 1.68 -15.16 -23.80
C ARG A 69 2.53 -15.22 -22.54
N VAL A 70 3.32 -14.18 -22.32
CA VAL A 70 4.12 -14.00 -21.10
C VAL A 70 3.26 -13.31 -20.06
N TYR A 71 3.02 -13.98 -18.95
CA TYR A 71 2.38 -13.42 -17.77
C TYR A 71 3.45 -13.21 -16.72
N MET A 72 3.65 -11.97 -16.31
CA MET A 72 4.70 -11.62 -15.38
C MET A 72 4.08 -10.94 -14.16
N ILE A 73 4.49 -11.38 -12.97
CA ILE A 73 4.02 -10.84 -11.70
C ILE A 73 5.20 -10.17 -11.04
N ALA A 74 5.04 -8.92 -10.65
CA ALA A 74 6.03 -8.19 -9.87
C ALA A 74 5.42 -7.59 -8.61
N LYS A 75 6.24 -7.52 -7.56
CA LYS A 75 5.93 -6.82 -6.33
C LYS A 75 6.41 -5.38 -6.46
N LEU A 76 5.52 -4.42 -6.20
CA LEU A 76 5.93 -3.03 -6.04
C LEU A 76 6.37 -2.79 -4.61
N THR A 77 7.64 -2.46 -4.46
CA THR A 77 8.22 -2.01 -3.21
C THR A 77 8.21 -0.49 -3.20
N PRO A 78 7.74 0.16 -2.11
CA PRO A 78 7.91 1.61 -1.99
C PRO A 78 9.41 1.92 -2.11
N VAL A 79 9.77 2.86 -2.99
CA VAL A 79 11.12 3.42 -2.96
C VAL A 79 11.25 4.10 -1.60
N SER A 80 12.00 3.47 -0.71
CA SER A 80 12.26 4.03 0.60
C SER A 80 13.08 5.31 0.41
N LYS A 81 12.42 6.47 0.46
CA LYS A 81 13.07 7.77 0.62
C LYS A 81 13.45 7.95 2.10
N ASN A 82 14.28 7.05 2.62
CA ASN A 82 15.05 7.31 3.84
C ASN A 82 16.37 7.98 3.44
N ASN A 83 16.25 9.12 2.77
CA ASN A 83 17.26 10.16 2.86
C ASN A 83 16.76 11.10 3.95
N ALA A 84 17.39 10.99 5.11
CA ALA A 84 17.34 11.95 6.18
C ALA A 84 17.59 13.37 5.63
N SER A 85 16.77 14.34 6.03
CA SER A 85 17.20 15.44 6.89
C SER A 85 16.02 16.36 7.22
#